data_AF-A0A553PEX6-F1
#
_entry.id   AF-A0A553PEX6-F1
#
_cell.length_a   1.000
_cell.length_b   1.000
_cell.length_c   1.000
_cell.angle_alpha   90.00
_cell.angle_beta   90.00
_cell.angle_gamma   90.00
#
_symmetry.space_group_name_H-M   'P 1'
#
loop_
_entity.id
_entity.type
_entity.pdbx_description
1 polymer ?
#
loop_
_entity_poly.entity_id
_entity_poly.type
_entity_poly.pdbx_seq_one_letter_code
_entity_poly.pdbx_strand_id
1 'polypeptide(L)'
;MMNDWECMTDLLLEEPGPQEDPLEDRQETSLIEIMVCCIRQAATGEPPVGRGPTRKLLSAKELKQVQDDKQSLTAHFIQTLPPLLKKYLPDPEKIANLLVIPQYFDLEIYTTLRQEKNLEALLMLIQEIVDKHSEKSVLEACTITLDKVCNDKFAIVSRCDVAQSRLLDMVSNNYKEAIDEYMNLLIGKEEPNEDEMFKLISSFKKVEVFSNCHNMNTWAIWENMFDVVIRFKDALVAREEMKIPLEAIKSAVCSCYYGLVWDQNQIKNTTERNSTADDVMGLRAKLDRYMEVMKEVLLTDVQGDNSLKEEAFTSIADLLIFFKGRDVSKNSVLAPLAFKPDESLHRQMNQFIQDHVFVEDPFVHTFLK
;
A
#
# COMPACT_ATOMS: atom_id res chain seq x y z
N MET A 1 9.13 -8.48 32.38
CA MET A 1 9.29 -7.01 32.38
C MET A 1 9.02 -6.45 30.99
N MET A 2 9.71 -6.87 29.92
CA MET A 2 9.43 -6.36 28.55
C MET A 2 8.17 -6.94 27.89
N ASN A 3 7.57 -8.01 28.45
CA ASN A 3 6.33 -8.62 27.97
C ASN A 3 5.14 -8.35 28.91
N ASP A 4 5.24 -7.30 29.73
CA ASP A 4 4.16 -6.89 30.63
C ASP A 4 3.19 -6.00 29.86
N TRP A 5 2.37 -6.63 29.01
CA TRP A 5 1.50 -5.92 28.08
C TRP A 5 0.41 -5.13 28.80
N GLU A 6 -0.10 -5.66 29.92
CA GLU A 6 -1.08 -5.00 30.77
C GLU A 6 -0.52 -3.68 31.29
N CYS A 7 0.66 -3.70 31.91
CA CYS A 7 1.31 -2.48 32.37
C CYS A 7 1.54 -1.45 31.25
N MET A 8 1.99 -1.88 30.06
CA MET A 8 2.21 -0.96 28.94
C MET A 8 0.89 -0.35 28.43
N THR A 9 -0.17 -1.15 28.32
CA THR A 9 -1.46 -0.64 27.84
C THR A 9 -2.17 0.21 28.88
N ASP A 10 -2.02 -0.08 30.17
CA ASP A 10 -2.62 0.71 31.24
C ASP A 10 -1.99 2.11 31.29
N LEU A 11 -0.66 2.19 31.19
CA LEU A 11 0.05 3.48 31.07
C LEU A 11 -0.41 4.31 29.87
N LEU A 12 -0.86 3.66 28.79
CA LEU A 12 -1.34 4.31 27.58
C LEU A 12 -2.86 4.57 27.59
N LEU A 13 -3.65 3.90 28.43
CA LEU A 13 -5.12 3.96 28.38
C LEU A 13 -5.73 4.64 29.61
N GLU A 14 -5.15 4.41 30.78
CA GLU A 14 -5.68 4.93 32.04
C GLU A 14 -5.32 6.41 32.21
N GLU A 15 -6.17 7.12 32.96
CA GLU A 15 -5.87 8.48 33.40
C GLU A 15 -4.87 8.43 34.56
N PRO A 16 -3.87 9.33 34.60
CA PRO A 16 -2.90 9.35 35.68
C PRO A 16 -3.56 9.53 37.04
N GLY A 17 -3.05 8.82 38.05
CA GLY A 17 -3.51 8.98 39.42
C GLY A 17 -3.25 10.40 39.97
N PRO A 18 -3.83 10.78 41.13
CA PRO A 18 -3.68 12.14 41.70
C PRO A 18 -2.25 12.57 42.04
N GLN A 19 -1.29 11.65 42.04
CA GLN A 19 0.13 11.87 42.34
C GLN A 19 1.05 11.45 41.18
N GLU A 20 0.49 11.11 40.03
CA GLU A 20 1.24 10.67 38.86
C GLU A 20 1.22 11.77 37.82
N ASP A 21 2.38 12.02 37.20
CA ASP A 21 2.45 12.91 36.06
C ASP A 21 1.97 12.17 34.81
N PRO A 22 1.13 12.79 33.95
CA PRO A 22 0.74 12.19 32.68
C PRO A 22 1.97 11.94 31.80
N LEU A 23 1.89 10.90 30.96
CA LEU A 23 2.89 10.72 29.90
C LEU A 23 2.82 11.90 28.93
N GLU A 24 3.98 12.44 28.59
CA GLU A 24 4.12 13.40 27.50
C GLU A 24 3.88 12.72 26.16
N ASP A 25 3.42 13.46 25.15
CA ASP A 25 3.13 12.95 23.81
C ASP A 25 4.30 12.12 23.20
N ARG A 26 5.53 12.60 23.38
CA ARG A 26 6.74 11.90 22.92
C ARG A 26 7.01 10.60 23.70
N GLN A 27 6.67 10.57 24.99
CA GLN A 27 6.79 9.38 25.83
C GLN A 27 5.75 8.34 25.43
N GLU A 28 4.53 8.75 25.12
CA GLU A 28 3.49 7.86 24.57
C GLU A 28 3.94 7.25 23.23
N THR A 29 4.44 8.07 22.28
CA THR A 29 4.99 7.56 21.01
C THR A 29 6.10 6.55 21.24
N SER A 30 7.06 6.88 22.12
CA SER A 30 8.20 5.99 22.43
C SER A 30 7.75 4.68 23.08
N LEU A 31 6.76 4.73 23.97
CA LEU A 31 6.21 3.55 24.63
C LEU A 31 5.49 2.65 23.63
N ILE A 32 4.72 3.22 22.69
CA ILE A 32 4.06 2.48 21.62
C ILE A 32 5.11 1.78 20.73
N GLU A 33 6.17 2.47 20.32
CA GLU A 33 7.24 1.88 19.51
C GLU A 33 7.95 0.73 20.23
N ILE A 34 8.28 0.92 21.52
CA ILE A 34 8.89 -0.11 22.36
C ILE A 34 7.96 -1.31 22.46
N MET A 35 6.67 -1.08 22.74
CA MET A 35 5.65 -2.12 22.86
C MET A 35 5.54 -2.93 21.55
N VAL A 36 5.43 -2.27 20.39
CA VAL A 36 5.37 -2.92 19.08
C VAL A 36 6.63 -3.73 18.79
N CYS A 37 7.81 -3.20 19.14
CA CYS A 37 9.08 -3.93 19.00
C CYS A 37 9.14 -5.18 19.88
N CYS A 38 8.65 -5.11 21.11
CA CYS A 38 8.56 -6.23 22.04
C CYS A 38 7.56 -7.28 21.55
N ILE A 39 6.38 -6.87 21.06
CA ILE A 39 5.38 -7.76 20.45
C ILE A 39 5.98 -8.54 19.28
N ARG A 40 6.65 -7.85 18.34
CA ARG A 40 7.28 -8.51 17.18
C ARG A 40 8.27 -9.58 17.63
N GLN A 41 9.16 -9.25 18.57
CA GLN A 41 10.17 -10.19 19.06
C GLN A 41 9.55 -11.38 19.80
N ALA A 42 8.51 -11.15 20.62
CA ALA A 42 7.80 -12.20 21.33
C ALA A 42 7.06 -13.14 20.36
N ALA A 43 6.42 -12.59 19.32
CA ALA A 43 5.63 -13.35 18.36
C ALA A 43 6.44 -14.13 17.33
N THR A 44 7.67 -13.69 17.01
CA THR A 44 8.52 -14.33 15.99
C THR A 44 9.71 -15.09 16.58
N GLY A 45 10.17 -14.72 17.78
CA GLY A 45 11.44 -15.20 18.35
C GLY A 45 12.67 -14.71 17.59
N GLU A 46 12.50 -13.81 16.61
CA GLU A 46 13.58 -13.27 15.79
C GLU A 46 14.19 -12.02 16.43
N PRO A 47 15.53 -11.92 16.50
CA PRO A 47 16.18 -10.69 16.92
C PRO A 47 15.96 -9.57 15.88
N PRO A 48 16.11 -8.29 16.28
CA PRO A 48 16.07 -7.17 15.33
C PRO A 48 17.04 -7.36 14.16
N VAL A 49 16.67 -6.82 12.99
CA VAL A 49 17.51 -6.87 11.77
C VAL A 49 18.92 -6.36 12.09
N GLY A 50 19.94 -7.13 11.71
CA GLY A 50 21.35 -6.79 11.97
C GLY A 50 21.82 -7.00 13.42
N ARG A 51 21.00 -7.61 14.29
CA ARG A 51 21.36 -7.98 15.68
C ARG A 51 21.33 -9.50 15.93
N GLY A 52 21.00 -10.28 14.91
CA GLY A 52 20.92 -11.74 14.98
C GLY A 52 21.91 -12.46 14.07
N PRO A 53 22.09 -13.78 14.27
CA PRO A 53 22.77 -14.62 13.29
C PRO A 53 21.95 -14.66 11.99
N THR A 54 22.63 -14.80 10.84
CA THR A 54 22.00 -14.76 9.49
C THR A 54 20.88 -15.79 9.32
N ARG A 55 20.93 -16.91 10.05
CA ARG A 55 19.83 -17.87 10.21
C ARG A 55 19.85 -18.42 11.64
N LYS A 56 18.89 -18.01 12.47
CA LYS A 56 18.67 -18.63 13.79
C LYS A 56 17.71 -19.81 13.61
N LEU A 57 18.10 -21.01 14.03
CA LEU A 57 17.19 -22.13 14.21
C LEU A 57 16.74 -22.14 15.67
N LEU A 58 15.44 -22.00 15.90
CA LEU A 58 14.87 -22.06 17.25
C LEU A 58 14.79 -23.53 17.70
N SER A 59 15.16 -23.78 18.96
CA SER A 59 14.91 -25.07 19.61
C SER A 59 13.42 -25.32 19.79
N ALA A 60 13.02 -26.59 19.98
CA ALA A 60 11.62 -26.93 20.26
C ALA A 60 11.05 -26.21 21.50
N LYS A 61 11.91 -25.94 22.51
CA LYS A 61 11.53 -25.17 23.69
C LYS A 61 11.28 -23.70 23.36
N GLU A 62 12.14 -23.08 22.56
CA GLU A 62 11.96 -21.69 22.10
C GLU A 62 10.74 -21.55 21.20
N LEU A 63 10.50 -22.48 20.27
CA LEU A 63 9.31 -22.48 19.43
C LEU A 63 8.03 -22.55 20.26
N LYS A 64 8.01 -23.40 21.28
CA LYS A 64 6.89 -23.48 22.22
C LYS A 64 6.69 -22.15 22.96
N GLN A 65 7.76 -21.55 23.47
CA GLN A 65 7.67 -20.26 24.16
C GLN A 65 7.13 -19.15 23.25
N VAL A 66 7.62 -19.07 22.01
CA VAL A 66 7.13 -18.10 21.02
C VAL A 66 5.63 -18.27 20.77
N GLN A 67 5.16 -19.52 20.66
CA GLN A 67 3.74 -19.78 20.49
C GLN A 67 2.91 -19.41 21.74
N ASP A 68 3.39 -19.76 22.94
CA ASP A 68 2.73 -19.41 24.20
C ASP A 68 2.66 -17.87 24.38
N ASP A 69 3.76 -17.17 24.08
CA ASP A 69 3.83 -15.70 24.11
C ASP A 69 2.90 -15.07 23.07
N LYS A 70 2.85 -15.62 21.85
CA LYS A 70 1.96 -15.18 20.78
C LYS A 70 0.50 -15.33 21.16
N GLN A 71 0.11 -16.42 21.82
CA GLN A 71 -1.25 -16.60 22.30
C GLN A 71 -1.60 -15.63 23.43
N SER A 72 -0.68 -15.44 24.38
CA SER A 72 -0.86 -14.51 25.49
C SER A 72 -1.02 -13.05 25.02
N LEU A 73 -0.12 -12.58 24.14
CA LEU A 73 -0.22 -11.21 23.60
C LEU A 73 -1.48 -11.03 22.75
N THR A 74 -1.87 -12.05 21.98
CA THR A 74 -3.08 -11.96 21.14
C THR A 74 -4.33 -11.82 22.00
N ALA A 75 -4.46 -12.62 23.05
CA ALA A 75 -5.59 -12.56 23.98
C ALA A 75 -5.70 -11.19 24.67
N HIS A 76 -4.57 -10.54 24.96
CA HIS A 76 -4.51 -9.19 25.51
C HIS A 76 -4.93 -8.13 24.49
N PHE A 77 -4.21 -8.04 23.37
CA PHE A 77 -4.37 -6.94 22.41
C PHE A 77 -5.67 -7.01 21.60
N ILE A 78 -6.32 -8.17 21.48
CA ILE A 78 -7.69 -8.23 20.94
C ILE A 78 -8.64 -7.31 21.71
N GLN A 79 -8.42 -7.13 23.02
CA GLN A 79 -9.27 -6.33 23.89
C GLN A 79 -8.77 -4.88 24.02
N THR A 80 -7.46 -4.68 24.09
CA THR A 80 -6.86 -3.38 24.38
C THR A 80 -6.45 -2.58 23.13
N LEU A 81 -6.29 -3.21 21.97
CA LEU A 81 -5.97 -2.48 20.74
C LEU A 81 -7.12 -1.55 20.27
N PRO A 82 -8.41 -1.97 20.27
CA PRO A 82 -9.49 -1.07 19.87
C PRO A 82 -9.55 0.25 20.67
N PRO A 83 -9.45 0.28 22.01
CA PRO A 83 -9.41 1.54 22.74
C PRO A 83 -8.13 2.34 22.49
N LEU A 84 -6.96 1.71 22.29
CA LEU A 84 -5.72 2.41 21.92
C LEU A 84 -5.88 3.15 20.59
N LEU A 85 -6.40 2.46 19.56
CA LEU A 85 -6.64 3.05 18.25
C LEU A 85 -7.64 4.22 18.33
N LYS A 86 -8.65 4.13 19.20
CA LYS A 86 -9.60 5.23 19.43
C LYS A 86 -8.97 6.42 20.13
N LYS A 87 -8.16 6.20 21.17
CA LYS A 87 -7.48 7.27 21.92
C LYS A 87 -6.51 8.05 21.03
N TYR A 88 -5.71 7.32 20.25
CA TYR A 88 -4.66 7.92 19.42
C TYR A 88 -5.08 8.17 17.97
N LEU A 89 -6.37 8.04 17.63
CA LEU A 89 -6.88 8.23 16.28
C LEU A 89 -6.40 9.52 15.60
N PRO A 90 -6.28 10.69 16.27
CA PRO A 90 -5.79 11.90 15.60
C PRO A 90 -4.31 11.88 15.23
N ASP A 91 -3.51 10.92 15.75
CA ASP A 91 -2.06 10.89 15.58
C ASP A 91 -1.64 9.81 14.56
N PRO A 92 -1.19 10.21 13.35
CA PRO A 92 -0.84 9.26 12.30
C PRO A 92 0.40 8.40 12.61
N GLU A 93 1.36 8.90 13.39
CA GLU A 93 2.57 8.15 13.74
C GLU A 93 2.23 7.03 14.73
N LYS A 94 1.46 7.35 15.77
CA LYS A 94 0.98 6.37 16.75
C LYS A 94 0.06 5.34 16.11
N ILE A 95 -0.86 5.77 15.23
CA ILE A 95 -1.77 4.86 14.51
C ILE A 95 -1.02 3.92 13.58
N ALA A 96 -0.07 4.43 12.80
CA ALA A 96 0.75 3.59 11.92
C ALA A 96 1.47 2.49 12.72
N ASN A 97 2.03 2.81 13.89
CA ASN A 97 2.68 1.84 14.76
C ASN A 97 1.70 0.83 15.38
N LEU A 98 0.58 1.30 15.95
CA LEU A 98 -0.41 0.45 16.60
C LEU A 98 -1.06 -0.54 15.63
N LEU A 99 -1.32 -0.11 14.39
CA LEU A 99 -1.92 -0.96 13.36
C LEU A 99 -1.05 -2.14 12.95
N VAL A 100 0.25 -2.15 13.24
CA VAL A 100 1.12 -3.31 12.95
C VAL A 100 0.84 -4.48 13.90
N ILE A 101 0.31 -4.23 15.10
CA ILE A 101 0.14 -5.24 16.16
C ILE A 101 -0.66 -6.48 15.70
N PRO A 102 -1.82 -6.37 15.02
CA PRO A 102 -2.60 -7.53 14.59
C PRO A 102 -1.88 -8.43 13.59
N GLN A 103 -0.84 -7.95 12.90
CA GLN A 103 -0.03 -8.78 11.99
C GLN A 103 0.69 -9.92 12.73
N TYR A 104 0.84 -9.80 14.05
CA TYR A 104 1.47 -10.79 14.92
C TYR A 104 0.48 -11.65 15.69
N PHE A 105 -0.83 -11.55 15.43
CA PHE A 105 -1.83 -12.33 16.14
C PHE A 105 -1.85 -13.80 15.75
N ASP A 106 -2.28 -14.63 16.71
CA ASP A 106 -2.80 -15.97 16.45
C ASP A 106 -4.30 -15.85 16.14
N LEU A 107 -4.65 -15.81 14.85
CA LEU A 107 -6.02 -15.54 14.40
C LEU A 107 -7.02 -16.61 14.81
N GLU A 108 -6.58 -17.82 15.20
CA GLU A 108 -7.48 -18.85 15.75
C GLU A 108 -8.18 -18.39 17.04
N ILE A 109 -7.51 -17.54 17.82
CA ILE A 109 -8.02 -17.02 19.08
C ILE A 109 -9.33 -16.25 18.90
N TYR A 110 -9.55 -15.61 17.74
CA TYR A 110 -10.81 -14.95 17.45
C TYR A 110 -12.01 -15.88 17.55
N THR A 111 -11.82 -17.15 17.20
CA THR A 111 -12.88 -18.17 17.27
C THR A 111 -12.82 -18.99 18.55
N THR A 112 -11.62 -19.44 18.96
CA THR A 112 -11.45 -20.29 20.14
C THR A 112 -11.88 -19.58 21.43
N LEU A 113 -11.63 -18.26 21.54
CA LEU A 113 -12.05 -17.45 22.69
C LEU A 113 -13.30 -16.61 22.43
N ARG A 114 -14.05 -16.86 21.35
CA ARG A 114 -15.30 -16.16 20.98
C ARG A 114 -15.16 -14.64 20.94
N GLN A 115 -14.11 -14.17 20.29
CA GLN A 115 -13.74 -12.76 20.18
C GLN A 115 -14.18 -12.14 18.84
N GLU A 116 -15.17 -12.71 18.16
CA GLU A 116 -15.62 -12.25 16.84
C GLU A 116 -16.13 -10.80 16.88
N LYS A 117 -16.70 -10.36 18.01
CA LYS A 117 -17.08 -8.95 18.20
C LYS A 117 -15.88 -7.99 18.21
N ASN A 118 -14.74 -8.43 18.76
CA ASN A 118 -13.53 -7.63 18.77
C ASN A 118 -12.86 -7.61 17.40
N LEU A 119 -12.98 -8.70 16.62
CA LEU A 119 -12.62 -8.67 15.20
C LEU A 119 -13.44 -7.63 14.43
N GLU A 120 -14.77 -7.64 14.59
CA GLU A 120 -15.64 -6.65 13.95
C GLU A 120 -15.29 -5.22 14.37
N ALA A 121 -14.98 -4.99 15.64
CA ALA A 121 -14.54 -3.69 16.15
C ALA A 121 -13.23 -3.24 15.50
N LEU A 122 -12.23 -4.13 15.40
CA LEU A 122 -10.96 -3.83 14.72
C LEU A 122 -11.19 -3.49 13.24
N LEU A 123 -11.97 -4.28 12.52
CA LEU A 123 -12.24 -4.05 11.09
C LEU A 123 -13.00 -2.73 10.86
N MET A 124 -13.94 -2.39 11.73
CA MET A 124 -14.61 -1.07 11.69
C MET A 124 -13.64 0.08 11.97
N LEU A 125 -12.73 -0.09 12.92
CA LEU A 125 -11.72 0.93 13.22
C LEU A 125 -10.72 1.11 12.07
N ILE A 126 -10.29 0.03 11.40
CA ILE A 126 -9.45 0.14 10.21
C ILE A 126 -10.16 0.96 9.13
N GLN A 127 -11.46 0.71 8.91
CA GLN A 127 -12.24 1.52 7.97
C GLN A 127 -12.33 2.99 8.38
N GLU A 128 -12.59 3.28 9.66
CA GLU A 128 -12.63 4.66 10.18
C GLU A 128 -11.28 5.39 10.03
N ILE A 129 -10.17 4.68 10.29
CA ILE A 129 -8.81 5.21 10.11
C ILE A 129 -8.57 5.54 8.63
N VAL A 130 -8.92 4.63 7.72
CA VAL A 130 -8.76 4.85 6.27
C VAL A 130 -9.61 6.02 5.80
N ASP A 131 -10.78 6.27 6.40
CA ASP A 131 -11.60 7.42 6.07
C ASP A 131 -10.94 8.74 6.51
N LYS A 132 -10.42 8.79 7.74
CA LYS A 132 -9.87 10.00 8.37
C LYS A 132 -8.43 10.34 8.00
N HIS A 133 -7.63 9.37 7.59
CA HIS A 133 -6.20 9.56 7.30
C HIS A 133 -5.88 9.57 5.81
N SER A 134 -4.77 10.23 5.47
CA SER A 134 -4.22 10.27 4.10
C SER A 134 -2.72 10.00 4.06
N GLU A 135 -2.09 9.83 5.22
CA GLU A 135 -0.67 9.55 5.39
C GLU A 135 -0.33 8.16 4.83
N LYS A 136 0.75 8.07 4.06
CA LYS A 136 1.11 6.83 3.35
C LYS A 136 1.39 5.69 4.34
N SER A 137 2.12 5.98 5.42
CA SER A 137 2.44 5.03 6.48
C SER A 137 1.19 4.45 7.17
N VAL A 138 0.19 5.28 7.43
CA VAL A 138 -1.09 4.84 8.03
C VAL A 138 -1.84 3.94 7.05
N LEU A 139 -1.99 4.38 5.80
CA LEU A 139 -2.70 3.61 4.78
C LEU A 139 -2.02 2.26 4.49
N GLU A 140 -0.68 2.22 4.43
CA GLU A 140 0.10 0.99 4.27
C GLU A 140 -0.05 0.06 5.47
N ALA A 141 -0.02 0.60 6.69
CA ALA A 141 -0.28 -0.19 7.90
C ALA A 141 -1.69 -0.81 7.86
N CYS A 142 -2.70 -0.04 7.44
CA CYS A 142 -4.06 -0.55 7.24
C CYS A 142 -4.11 -1.68 6.21
N THR A 143 -3.54 -1.50 5.02
CA THR A 143 -3.66 -2.49 3.93
C THR A 143 -2.90 -3.78 4.22
N ILE A 144 -1.71 -3.69 4.81
CA ILE A 144 -0.91 -4.85 5.21
C ILE A 144 -1.60 -5.60 6.35
N THR A 145 -2.12 -4.86 7.35
CA THR A 145 -2.83 -5.50 8.46
C THR A 145 -4.10 -6.17 8.01
N LEU A 146 -4.86 -5.54 7.10
CA LEU A 146 -6.04 -6.15 6.49
C LEU A 146 -5.68 -7.43 5.72
N ASP A 147 -4.62 -7.42 4.91
CA ASP A 147 -4.11 -8.63 4.20
C ASP A 147 -3.78 -9.77 5.17
N LYS A 148 -3.14 -9.47 6.31
CA LYS A 148 -2.77 -10.49 7.30
C LYS A 148 -3.97 -11.03 8.08
N VAL A 149 -4.89 -10.16 8.48
CA VAL A 149 -6.06 -10.53 9.28
C VAL A 149 -7.11 -11.24 8.43
N CYS A 150 -7.33 -10.81 7.18
CA CYS A 150 -8.29 -11.39 6.23
C CYS A 150 -7.73 -12.64 5.52
N ASN A 151 -7.09 -13.53 6.27
CA ASN A 151 -6.44 -14.71 5.71
C ASN A 151 -7.43 -15.87 5.52
N ASP A 152 -7.47 -16.40 4.30
CA ASP A 152 -8.40 -17.45 3.85
C ASP A 152 -8.27 -18.80 4.58
N LYS A 153 -7.17 -19.01 5.31
CA LYS A 153 -6.92 -20.23 6.08
C LYS A 153 -7.68 -20.29 7.40
N PHE A 154 -8.25 -19.17 7.87
CA PHE A 154 -8.90 -19.10 9.17
C PHE A 154 -10.42 -18.99 9.04
N ALA A 155 -11.14 -19.53 10.03
CA ALA A 155 -12.61 -19.55 10.04
C ALA A 155 -13.27 -18.15 10.12
N ILE A 156 -12.48 -17.09 10.29
CA ILE A 156 -12.93 -15.69 10.30
C ILE A 156 -13.07 -15.09 8.90
N VAL A 157 -12.61 -15.77 7.85
CA VAL A 157 -12.52 -15.26 6.47
C VAL A 157 -13.83 -14.64 5.98
N SER A 158 -14.98 -15.27 6.20
CA SER A 158 -16.26 -14.75 5.69
C SER A 158 -16.66 -13.40 6.30
N ARG A 159 -16.28 -13.12 7.56
CA ARG A 159 -16.51 -11.81 8.19
C ARG A 159 -15.53 -10.77 7.65
N CYS A 160 -14.27 -11.18 7.50
CA CYS A 160 -13.20 -10.40 6.92
C CYS A 160 -13.53 -9.96 5.48
N ASP A 161 -14.01 -10.87 4.63
CA ASP A 161 -14.37 -10.59 3.23
C ASP A 161 -15.44 -9.52 3.11
N VAL A 162 -16.47 -9.56 3.97
CA VAL A 162 -17.54 -8.55 3.99
C VAL A 162 -16.99 -7.18 4.38
N ALA A 163 -16.18 -7.11 5.44
CA ALA A 163 -15.60 -5.86 5.90
C ALA A 163 -14.59 -5.28 4.89
N GLN A 164 -13.75 -6.13 4.30
CA GLN A 164 -12.80 -5.77 3.25
C GLN A 164 -13.54 -5.24 2.03
N SER A 165 -14.55 -5.97 1.52
CA SER A 165 -15.35 -5.53 0.37
C SER A 165 -15.98 -4.16 0.61
N ARG A 166 -16.58 -3.95 1.79
CA ARG A 166 -17.16 -2.65 2.17
C ARG A 166 -16.13 -1.52 2.22
N LEU A 167 -14.93 -1.80 2.69
CA LEU A 167 -13.83 -0.83 2.73
C LEU A 167 -13.34 -0.49 1.31
N LEU A 168 -13.16 -1.49 0.44
CA LEU A 168 -12.75 -1.29 -0.94
C LEU A 168 -13.83 -0.55 -1.76
N ASP A 169 -15.11 -0.84 -1.52
CA ASP A 169 -16.25 -0.09 -2.05
C ASP A 169 -16.15 1.40 -1.66
N MET A 170 -15.92 1.69 -0.38
CA MET A 170 -15.75 3.06 0.12
C MET A 170 -14.58 3.77 -0.56
N VAL A 171 -13.41 3.13 -0.65
CA VAL A 171 -12.22 3.71 -1.32
C VAL A 171 -12.50 3.99 -2.80
N SER A 172 -13.11 3.04 -3.51
CA SER A 172 -13.48 3.21 -4.93
C SER A 172 -14.50 4.33 -5.13
N ASN A 173 -15.54 4.39 -4.30
CA ASN A 173 -16.60 5.38 -4.44
C ASN A 173 -16.10 6.79 -4.12
N ASN A 174 -15.32 6.95 -3.04
CA ASN A 174 -14.71 8.23 -2.69
C ASN A 174 -13.80 8.75 -3.81
N TYR A 175 -13.05 7.84 -4.47
CA TYR A 175 -12.26 8.18 -5.66
C TYR A 175 -13.13 8.66 -6.82
N LYS A 176 -14.17 7.89 -7.19
CA LYS A 176 -15.06 8.22 -8.31
C LYS A 176 -15.73 9.58 -8.09
N GLU A 177 -16.25 9.82 -6.89
CA GLU A 177 -16.85 11.10 -6.52
C GLU A 177 -15.83 12.25 -6.60
N ALA A 178 -14.63 12.06 -6.05
CA ALA A 178 -13.60 13.10 -6.04
C ALA A 178 -13.13 13.48 -7.46
N ILE A 179 -12.90 12.50 -8.35
CA ILE A 179 -12.50 12.80 -9.72
C ILE A 179 -13.66 13.43 -10.52
N ASP A 180 -14.89 12.96 -10.34
CA ASP A 180 -16.05 13.51 -11.05
C ASP A 180 -16.31 14.97 -10.64
N GLU A 181 -16.30 15.27 -9.34
CA GLU A 181 -16.42 16.64 -8.82
C GLU A 181 -15.31 17.54 -9.36
N TYR A 182 -14.05 17.10 -9.27
CA TYR A 182 -12.91 17.88 -9.73
C TYR A 182 -12.97 18.16 -11.24
N MET A 183 -13.29 17.15 -12.04
CA MET A 183 -13.41 17.32 -13.50
C MET A 183 -14.58 18.22 -13.88
N ASN A 184 -15.70 18.19 -13.13
CA ASN A 184 -16.83 19.09 -13.35
C ASN A 184 -16.45 20.56 -13.12
N LEU A 185 -15.65 20.87 -12.09
CA LEU A 185 -15.12 22.22 -11.87
C LEU A 185 -14.28 22.68 -13.07
N LEU A 186 -13.37 21.83 -13.54
CA LEU A 186 -12.52 22.15 -14.70
C LEU A 186 -13.34 22.40 -15.98
N ILE A 187 -14.40 21.60 -16.22
CA ILE A 187 -15.31 21.78 -17.36
C ILE A 187 -16.11 23.08 -17.21
N GLY A 188 -16.55 23.40 -15.99
CA GLY A 188 -17.21 24.66 -15.63
C GLY A 188 -16.29 25.89 -15.72
N LYS A 189 -14.99 25.68 -15.94
CA LYS A 189 -13.93 26.71 -15.89
C LYS A 189 -13.83 27.37 -14.50
N GLU A 190 -14.17 26.61 -13.47
CA GLU A 190 -13.95 26.97 -12.08
C GLU A 190 -12.58 26.41 -11.66
N GLU A 191 -11.79 27.23 -10.95
CA GLU A 191 -10.49 26.79 -10.42
C GLU A 191 -10.73 26.04 -9.10
N PRO A 192 -10.27 24.78 -8.98
CA PRO A 192 -10.36 24.02 -7.75
C PRO A 192 -9.54 24.68 -6.64
N ASN A 193 -10.11 24.77 -5.45
CA ASN A 193 -9.44 25.26 -4.24
C ASN A 193 -8.60 24.15 -3.58
N GLU A 194 -7.94 24.50 -2.47
CA GLU A 194 -7.06 23.60 -1.72
C GLU A 194 -7.78 22.35 -1.17
N ASP A 195 -9.04 22.48 -0.74
CA ASP A 195 -9.83 21.38 -0.20
C ASP A 195 -10.21 20.38 -1.30
N GLU A 196 -10.60 20.86 -2.48
CA GLU A 196 -10.89 20.00 -3.64
C GLU A 196 -9.62 19.31 -4.15
N MET A 197 -8.50 20.01 -4.21
CA MET A 197 -7.19 19.43 -4.53
C MET A 197 -6.79 18.35 -3.52
N PHE A 198 -6.94 18.64 -2.21
CA PHE A 198 -6.63 17.68 -1.16
C PHE A 198 -7.53 16.43 -1.25
N LYS A 199 -8.85 16.61 -1.44
CA LYS A 199 -9.81 15.50 -1.61
C LYS A 199 -9.41 14.62 -2.79
N LEU A 200 -9.06 15.22 -3.93
CA LEU A 200 -8.60 14.50 -5.12
C LEU A 200 -7.33 13.70 -4.81
N ILE A 201 -6.26 14.36 -4.34
CA ILE A 201 -4.97 13.72 -4.06
C ILE A 201 -5.14 12.57 -3.05
N SER A 202 -5.87 12.82 -1.96
CA SER A 202 -6.13 11.84 -0.90
C SER A 202 -6.87 10.61 -1.45
N SER A 203 -7.89 10.80 -2.27
CA SER A 203 -8.67 9.69 -2.85
C SER A 203 -7.84 8.83 -3.80
N PHE A 204 -7.02 9.45 -4.66
CA PHE A 204 -6.11 8.75 -5.57
C PHE A 204 -5.05 7.95 -4.80
N LYS A 205 -4.45 8.56 -3.78
CA LYS A 205 -3.45 7.90 -2.93
C LYS A 205 -4.03 6.70 -2.18
N LYS A 206 -5.27 6.79 -1.70
CA LYS A 206 -5.96 5.64 -1.09
C LYS A 206 -6.13 4.51 -2.10
N VAL A 207 -6.56 4.79 -3.33
CA VAL A 207 -6.65 3.77 -4.38
C VAL A 207 -5.28 3.15 -4.67
N GLU A 208 -4.22 3.96 -4.80
CA GLU A 208 -2.85 3.46 -5.03
C GLU A 208 -2.42 2.48 -3.95
N VAL A 209 -2.49 2.89 -2.68
CA VAL A 209 -2.00 2.09 -1.55
C VAL A 209 -2.82 0.80 -1.40
N PHE A 210 -4.13 0.86 -1.61
CA PHE A 210 -4.98 -0.32 -1.60
C PHE A 210 -4.72 -1.25 -2.78
N SER A 211 -4.53 -0.71 -3.99
CA SER A 211 -4.24 -1.50 -5.19
C SER A 211 -2.93 -2.27 -5.08
N ASN A 212 -1.96 -1.80 -4.27
CA ASN A 212 -0.72 -2.54 -4.03
C ASN A 212 -0.95 -3.89 -3.32
N CYS A 213 -1.90 -3.95 -2.38
CA CYS A 213 -2.13 -5.15 -1.56
C CYS A 213 -3.43 -5.89 -1.87
N HIS A 214 -4.40 -5.23 -2.53
CA HIS A 214 -5.76 -5.74 -2.76
C HIS A 214 -6.12 -5.60 -4.23
N ASN A 215 -6.79 -6.61 -4.80
CA ASN A 215 -7.25 -6.55 -6.19
C ASN A 215 -8.42 -5.57 -6.34
N MET A 216 -8.13 -4.36 -6.82
CA MET A 216 -9.12 -3.30 -7.06
C MET A 216 -9.78 -3.36 -8.46
N ASN A 217 -9.43 -4.33 -9.31
CA ASN A 217 -9.93 -4.37 -10.70
C ASN A 217 -11.44 -4.63 -10.79
N THR A 218 -12.04 -5.26 -9.77
CA THR A 218 -13.49 -5.53 -9.67
C THR A 218 -14.33 -4.25 -9.75
N TRP A 219 -13.77 -3.10 -9.36
CA TRP A 219 -14.47 -1.80 -9.36
C TRP A 219 -14.37 -1.02 -10.67
N ALA A 220 -13.70 -1.58 -11.69
CA ALA A 220 -13.57 -1.02 -13.04
C ALA A 220 -13.00 0.42 -13.08
N ILE A 221 -12.07 0.72 -12.17
CA ILE A 221 -11.44 2.06 -12.06
C ILE A 221 -10.23 2.26 -12.97
N TRP A 222 -9.72 1.19 -13.60
CA TRP A 222 -8.48 1.23 -14.37
C TRP A 222 -8.54 2.20 -15.56
N GLU A 223 -9.62 2.17 -16.36
CA GLU A 223 -9.74 3.07 -17.52
C GLU A 223 -9.83 4.53 -17.09
N ASN A 224 -10.59 4.84 -16.02
CA ASN A 224 -10.69 6.20 -15.50
C ASN A 224 -9.34 6.73 -14.97
N MET A 225 -8.58 5.88 -14.26
CA MET A 225 -7.23 6.21 -13.83
C MET A 225 -6.30 6.41 -15.02
N PHE A 226 -6.38 5.55 -16.02
CA PHE A 226 -5.52 5.61 -17.19
C PHE A 226 -5.83 6.82 -18.09
N ASP A 227 -7.09 7.23 -18.19
CA ASP A 227 -7.50 8.45 -18.89
C ASP A 227 -6.88 9.71 -18.27
N VAL A 228 -6.73 9.76 -16.94
CA VAL A 228 -6.01 10.85 -16.26
C VAL A 228 -4.54 10.88 -16.68
N VAL A 229 -3.89 9.71 -16.77
CA VAL A 229 -2.50 9.57 -17.23
C VAL A 229 -2.34 9.96 -18.70
N ILE A 230 -3.31 9.62 -19.57
CA ILE A 230 -3.32 10.04 -20.98
C ILE A 230 -3.44 11.57 -21.09
N ARG A 231 -4.41 12.17 -20.39
CA ARG A 231 -4.61 13.64 -20.37
C ARG A 231 -3.36 14.38 -19.90
N PHE A 232 -2.72 13.84 -18.86
CA PHE A 232 -1.43 14.33 -18.39
C PHE A 232 -0.40 14.34 -19.51
N LYS A 233 -0.19 13.18 -20.14
CA LYS A 233 0.79 13.02 -21.21
C LYS A 233 0.49 13.95 -22.38
N ASP A 234 -0.78 14.08 -22.77
CA ASP A 234 -1.18 14.95 -23.88
C ASP A 234 -0.92 16.43 -23.55
N ALA A 235 -1.19 16.86 -22.32
CA ALA A 235 -0.86 18.21 -21.85
C ALA A 235 0.66 18.47 -21.87
N LEU A 236 1.49 17.49 -21.46
CA LEU A 236 2.95 17.60 -21.55
C LEU A 236 3.42 17.79 -23.00
N VAL A 237 2.91 16.99 -23.93
CA VAL A 237 3.27 17.06 -25.35
C VAL A 237 2.83 18.40 -25.96
N ALA A 238 1.64 18.87 -25.60
CA ALA A 238 1.10 20.15 -26.05
C ALA A 238 1.74 21.37 -25.35
N ARG A 239 2.55 21.16 -24.30
CA ARG A 239 3.08 22.20 -23.41
C ARG A 239 1.98 23.06 -22.79
N GLU A 240 0.88 22.42 -22.44
CA GLU A 240 -0.27 23.04 -21.79
C GLU A 240 -0.13 22.96 -20.26
N GLU A 241 -0.80 23.89 -19.59
CA GLU A 241 -0.86 23.89 -18.14
C GLU A 241 -1.59 22.65 -17.61
N MET A 242 -0.96 22.02 -16.64
CA MET A 242 -1.49 20.85 -15.96
C MET A 242 -2.56 21.24 -14.96
N LYS A 243 -3.80 20.82 -15.22
CA LYS A 243 -4.93 21.12 -14.32
C LYS A 243 -5.18 20.08 -13.25
N ILE A 244 -4.47 18.95 -13.27
CA ILE A 244 -4.60 17.86 -12.27
C ILE A 244 -3.31 17.81 -11.45
N PRO A 245 -3.36 17.73 -10.11
CA PRO A 245 -2.16 17.67 -9.27
C PRO A 245 -1.27 16.47 -9.60
N LEU A 246 0.05 16.70 -9.56
CA LEU A 246 1.08 15.73 -9.93
C LEU A 246 1.00 14.44 -9.09
N GLU A 247 0.69 14.57 -7.80
CA GLU A 247 0.56 13.47 -6.85
C GLU A 247 -0.59 12.53 -7.21
N ALA A 248 -1.70 13.08 -7.69
CA ALA A 248 -2.83 12.27 -8.17
C ALA A 248 -2.45 11.50 -9.44
N ILE A 249 -1.69 12.12 -10.35
CA ILE A 249 -1.21 11.45 -11.57
C ILE A 249 -0.23 10.32 -11.23
N LYS A 250 0.72 10.53 -10.30
CA LYS A 250 1.61 9.46 -9.82
C LYS A 250 0.82 8.28 -9.25
N SER A 251 -0.14 8.58 -8.39
CA SER A 251 -1.04 7.58 -7.81
C SER A 251 -1.79 6.81 -8.90
N ALA A 252 -2.22 7.47 -9.97
CA ALA A 252 -2.88 6.85 -11.12
C ALA A 252 -1.94 5.93 -11.90
N VAL A 253 -0.69 6.38 -12.18
CA VAL A 253 0.35 5.58 -12.84
C VAL A 253 0.61 4.29 -12.05
N CYS A 254 0.80 4.40 -10.74
CA CYS A 254 1.00 3.27 -9.84
C CYS A 254 -0.24 2.35 -9.76
N SER A 255 -1.44 2.92 -9.64
CA SER A 255 -2.70 2.15 -9.60
C SER A 255 -2.92 1.35 -10.88
N CYS A 256 -2.67 1.96 -12.05
CA CYS A 256 -2.75 1.27 -13.34
C CYS A 256 -1.72 0.15 -13.45
N TYR A 257 -0.49 0.36 -12.96
CA TYR A 257 0.53 -0.68 -12.87
C TYR A 257 0.07 -1.87 -12.01
N TYR A 258 -0.40 -1.61 -10.78
CA TYR A 258 -0.92 -2.67 -9.90
C TYR A 258 -2.10 -3.41 -10.53
N GLY A 259 -2.99 -2.70 -11.24
CA GLY A 259 -4.10 -3.32 -11.96
C GLY A 259 -3.63 -4.34 -13.02
N LEU A 260 -2.56 -4.05 -13.76
CA LEU A 260 -1.97 -4.99 -14.73
C LEU A 260 -1.40 -6.24 -14.03
N VAL A 261 -0.74 -6.05 -12.88
CA VAL A 261 -0.19 -7.14 -12.06
C VAL A 261 -1.30 -8.03 -11.52
N TRP A 262 -2.39 -7.44 -11.00
CA TRP A 262 -3.54 -8.17 -10.49
C TRP A 262 -4.31 -8.93 -11.57
N ASP A 263 -4.53 -8.33 -12.74
CA ASP A 263 -5.15 -9.01 -13.89
C ASP A 263 -4.34 -10.27 -14.26
N GLN A 264 -2.99 -10.16 -14.33
CA GLN A 264 -2.14 -11.33 -14.63
C GLN A 264 -2.26 -12.41 -13.53
N ASN A 265 -2.22 -12.00 -12.26
CA ASN A 265 -2.33 -12.93 -11.14
C ASN A 265 -3.68 -13.66 -11.14
N GLN A 266 -4.78 -12.96 -11.43
CA GLN A 266 -6.11 -13.55 -11.55
C GLN A 266 -6.16 -14.57 -12.68
N ILE A 267 -5.71 -14.21 -13.89
CA ILE A 267 -5.64 -15.11 -15.05
C ILE A 267 -4.82 -16.36 -14.74
N LYS A 268 -3.70 -16.23 -14.02
CA LYS A 268 -2.83 -17.36 -13.63
C LYS A 268 -3.54 -18.34 -12.69
N ASN A 269 -4.43 -17.85 -11.83
CA ASN A 269 -5.12 -18.65 -10.82
C ASN A 269 -6.50 -19.16 -11.30
N THR A 270 -7.03 -18.64 -12.40
CA THR A 270 -8.29 -19.10 -13.00
C THR A 270 -8.12 -20.44 -13.74
N THR A 271 -9.01 -21.40 -13.47
CA THR A 271 -9.01 -22.75 -14.05
C THR A 271 -9.84 -22.91 -15.33
N GLU A 272 -10.66 -21.91 -15.70
CA GLU A 272 -11.59 -21.97 -16.84
C GLU A 272 -10.98 -21.49 -18.16
N ARG A 273 -10.51 -22.43 -19.00
CA ARG A 273 -9.70 -22.16 -20.20
C ARG A 273 -10.30 -21.21 -21.25
N ASN A 274 -11.63 -21.14 -21.39
CA ASN A 274 -12.26 -20.33 -22.44
C ASN A 274 -12.36 -18.85 -22.05
N SER A 275 -12.63 -18.52 -20.77
CA SER A 275 -12.55 -17.14 -20.26
C SER A 275 -11.12 -16.61 -20.39
N THR A 276 -10.14 -17.47 -20.15
CA THR A 276 -8.74 -17.06 -20.04
C THR A 276 -8.15 -16.49 -21.34
N ALA A 277 -8.65 -16.87 -22.53
CA ALA A 277 -8.09 -16.37 -23.79
C ALA A 277 -8.46 -14.90 -24.04
N ASP A 278 -9.73 -14.55 -23.86
CA ASP A 278 -10.22 -13.17 -24.00
C ASP A 278 -9.62 -12.28 -22.89
N ASP A 279 -9.53 -12.79 -21.66
CA ASP A 279 -8.89 -12.10 -20.54
C ASP A 279 -7.41 -11.81 -20.82
N VAL A 280 -6.67 -12.76 -21.39
CA VAL A 280 -5.26 -12.59 -21.80
C VAL A 280 -5.13 -11.55 -22.91
N MET A 281 -6.02 -11.55 -23.92
CA MET A 281 -6.00 -10.55 -24.98
C MET A 281 -6.34 -9.15 -24.45
N GLY A 282 -7.31 -9.05 -23.55
CA GLY A 282 -7.68 -7.80 -22.89
C GLY A 282 -6.51 -7.24 -22.08
N LEU A 283 -5.88 -8.06 -21.25
CA LEU A 283 -4.69 -7.66 -20.49
C LEU A 283 -3.53 -7.27 -21.40
N ARG A 284 -3.31 -8.01 -22.51
CA ARG A 284 -2.28 -7.66 -23.48
C ARG A 284 -2.49 -6.26 -24.06
N ALA A 285 -3.74 -5.95 -24.45
CA ALA A 285 -4.08 -4.63 -24.97
C ALA A 285 -3.90 -3.51 -23.93
N LYS A 286 -4.30 -3.73 -22.66
CA LYS A 286 -4.04 -2.78 -21.56
C LYS A 286 -2.54 -2.56 -21.34
N LEU A 287 -1.75 -3.64 -21.32
CA LEU A 287 -0.30 -3.57 -21.15
C LEU A 287 0.36 -2.78 -22.28
N ASP A 288 0.02 -3.07 -23.54
CA ASP A 288 0.60 -2.38 -24.69
C ASP A 288 0.24 -0.87 -24.65
N ARG A 289 -1.01 -0.51 -24.31
CA ARG A 289 -1.43 0.90 -24.10
C ARG A 289 -0.61 1.57 -22.99
N TYR A 290 -0.49 0.93 -21.84
CA TYR A 290 0.24 1.48 -20.69
C TYR A 290 1.71 1.71 -21.02
N MET A 291 2.37 0.71 -21.62
CA MET A 291 3.79 0.79 -21.98
C MET A 291 4.06 1.91 -22.99
N GLU A 292 3.18 2.11 -23.97
CA GLU A 292 3.35 3.20 -24.94
C GLU A 292 3.19 4.58 -24.30
N VAL A 293 2.19 4.77 -23.42
CA VAL A 293 2.02 6.06 -22.72
C VAL A 293 3.19 6.34 -21.78
N MET A 294 3.67 5.35 -21.02
CA MET A 294 4.84 5.53 -20.15
C MET A 294 6.11 5.83 -20.94
N LYS A 295 6.28 5.20 -22.11
CA LYS A 295 7.37 5.48 -23.04
C LYS A 295 7.31 6.92 -23.56
N GLU A 296 6.13 7.41 -23.93
CA GLU A 296 5.92 8.81 -24.31
C GLU A 296 6.24 9.77 -23.15
N VAL A 297 5.83 9.46 -21.92
CA VAL A 297 6.16 10.26 -20.72
C VAL A 297 7.68 10.34 -20.52
N LEU A 298 8.43 9.24 -20.67
CA LEU A 298 9.89 9.25 -20.59
C LEU A 298 10.56 10.17 -21.63
N LEU A 299 9.95 10.33 -22.80
CA LEU A 299 10.48 11.16 -23.89
C LEU A 299 10.25 12.67 -23.69
N THR A 300 9.32 13.07 -22.83
CA THR A 300 8.99 14.48 -22.67
C THR A 300 10.13 15.25 -22.01
N ASP A 301 10.55 16.36 -22.58
CA ASP A 301 11.56 17.23 -21.98
C ASP A 301 10.86 18.24 -21.06
N VAL A 302 10.56 17.80 -19.83
CA VAL A 302 9.95 18.66 -18.81
C VAL A 302 11.07 19.29 -18.00
N GLN A 303 11.23 20.62 -18.11
CA GLN A 303 12.07 21.37 -17.18
C GLN A 303 11.37 21.41 -15.82
N GLY A 304 11.93 20.75 -14.81
CA GLY A 304 11.38 20.76 -13.45
C GLY A 304 11.42 19.40 -12.75
N ASP A 305 10.33 19.07 -12.06
CA ASP A 305 10.16 17.85 -11.27
C ASP A 305 10.12 16.59 -12.17
N ASN A 306 11.17 15.76 -12.08
CA ASN A 306 11.34 14.53 -12.87
C ASN A 306 10.67 13.30 -12.23
N SER A 307 10.04 13.43 -11.08
CA SER A 307 9.48 12.31 -10.33
C SER A 307 8.45 11.49 -11.09
N LEU A 308 7.75 12.05 -12.08
CA LEU A 308 6.87 11.24 -12.94
C LEU A 308 7.63 10.40 -13.98
N LYS A 309 8.78 10.88 -14.44
CA LYS A 309 9.67 10.06 -15.30
C LYS A 309 10.29 8.93 -14.50
N GLU A 310 10.64 9.18 -13.23
CA GLU A 310 11.09 8.14 -12.30
C GLU A 310 10.02 7.06 -12.14
N GLU A 311 8.75 7.46 -12.00
CA GLU A 311 7.64 6.53 -11.82
C GLU A 311 7.34 5.75 -13.11
N ALA A 312 7.38 6.41 -14.27
CA ALA A 312 7.25 5.76 -15.57
C ALA A 312 8.42 4.79 -15.84
N PHE A 313 9.65 5.19 -15.52
CA PHE A 313 10.84 4.36 -15.69
C PHE A 313 10.75 3.11 -14.81
N THR A 314 10.40 3.28 -13.54
CA THR A 314 10.28 2.20 -12.57
C THR A 314 9.18 1.22 -12.97
N SER A 315 7.99 1.72 -13.35
CA SER A 315 6.89 0.86 -13.78
C SER A 315 7.21 0.09 -15.07
N ILE A 316 7.85 0.73 -16.06
CA ILE A 316 8.34 0.06 -17.26
C ILE A 316 9.34 -1.05 -16.89
N ALA A 317 10.34 -0.74 -16.07
CA ALA A 317 11.38 -1.70 -15.70
C ALA A 317 10.78 -2.93 -15.00
N ASP A 318 9.86 -2.72 -14.07
CA ASP A 318 9.19 -3.79 -13.34
C ASP A 318 8.29 -4.62 -14.25
N LEU A 319 7.50 -3.99 -15.12
CA LEU A 319 6.65 -4.70 -16.09
C LEU A 319 7.49 -5.51 -17.09
N LEU A 320 8.64 -4.98 -17.53
CA LEU A 320 9.58 -5.72 -18.37
C LEU A 320 10.14 -6.96 -17.68
N ILE A 321 10.31 -6.96 -16.37
CA ILE A 321 10.73 -8.15 -15.62
C ILE A 321 9.54 -9.10 -15.44
N PHE A 322 8.41 -8.56 -15.00
CA PHE A 322 7.20 -9.30 -14.64
C PHE A 322 6.59 -10.03 -15.85
N PHE A 323 6.48 -9.35 -17.00
CA PHE A 323 5.92 -9.89 -18.24
C PHE A 323 6.94 -10.56 -19.15
N LYS A 324 8.22 -10.59 -18.80
CA LYS A 324 9.26 -11.40 -19.49
C LYS A 324 9.59 -12.68 -18.74
N GLY A 325 9.05 -12.86 -17.54
CA GLY A 325 9.38 -13.96 -16.63
C GLY A 325 9.32 -15.32 -17.30
N ARG A 326 10.27 -16.21 -16.94
CA ARG A 326 10.32 -17.60 -17.43
C ARG A 326 8.98 -18.32 -17.24
N ASP A 327 8.21 -17.93 -16.23
CA ASP A 327 6.89 -18.49 -15.92
C ASP A 327 5.82 -18.12 -16.96
N VAL A 328 5.86 -16.90 -17.50
CA VAL A 328 4.97 -16.47 -18.61
C VAL A 328 5.33 -17.23 -19.89
N SER A 329 6.63 -17.38 -20.18
CA SER A 329 7.10 -18.09 -21.38
C SER A 329 6.86 -19.61 -21.37
N LYS A 330 6.75 -20.22 -20.17
CA LYS A 330 6.49 -21.66 -19.99
C LYS A 330 5.01 -21.99 -19.85
N ASN A 331 4.19 -21.02 -19.44
CA ASN A 331 2.75 -21.16 -19.38
C ASN A 331 2.15 -20.82 -20.76
N SER A 332 1.65 -21.82 -21.48
CA SER A 332 1.09 -21.63 -22.83
C SER A 332 -0.07 -20.62 -22.87
N VAL A 333 -0.78 -20.43 -21.76
CA VAL A 333 -1.90 -19.49 -21.65
C VAL A 333 -1.38 -18.06 -21.49
N LEU A 334 -0.32 -17.85 -20.71
CA LEU A 334 0.24 -16.52 -20.45
C LEU A 334 1.26 -16.09 -21.52
N ALA A 335 1.76 -17.01 -22.35
CA ALA A 335 2.75 -16.74 -23.39
C ALA A 335 2.45 -15.49 -24.27
N PRO A 336 1.18 -15.18 -24.64
CA PRO A 336 0.86 -13.96 -25.39
C PRO A 336 1.14 -12.66 -24.63
N LEU A 337 1.21 -12.69 -23.30
CA LEU A 337 1.53 -11.52 -22.46
C LEU A 337 3.03 -11.20 -22.46
N ALA A 338 3.87 -12.04 -23.09
CA ALA A 338 5.30 -11.79 -23.16
C ALA A 338 5.57 -10.44 -23.85
N PHE A 339 6.07 -9.48 -23.07
CA PHE A 339 6.43 -8.17 -23.58
C PHE A 339 7.88 -8.14 -24.04
N LYS A 340 8.09 -7.72 -25.29
CA LYS A 340 9.43 -7.58 -25.86
C LYS A 340 9.69 -6.10 -26.13
N PRO A 341 10.63 -5.46 -25.42
CA PRO A 341 10.99 -4.06 -25.68
C PRO A 341 11.57 -3.91 -27.08
N ASP A 342 11.18 -2.84 -27.77
CA ASP A 342 11.75 -2.44 -29.04
C ASP A 342 13.08 -1.67 -28.83
N GLU A 343 13.84 -1.45 -29.90
CA GLU A 343 15.11 -0.70 -29.82
C GLU A 343 14.91 0.74 -29.33
N SER A 344 13.74 1.31 -29.61
CA SER A 344 13.38 2.66 -29.17
C SER A 344 13.28 2.72 -27.64
N LEU A 345 12.51 1.82 -27.03
CA LEU A 345 12.36 1.73 -25.58
C LEU A 345 13.70 1.43 -24.89
N HIS A 346 14.52 0.53 -25.43
CA HIS A 346 15.87 0.28 -24.91
C HIS A 346 16.73 1.54 -24.88
N ARG A 347 16.73 2.33 -25.96
CA ARG A 347 17.50 3.57 -26.05
C ARG A 347 17.02 4.59 -25.03
N GLN A 348 15.70 4.73 -24.88
CA GLN A 348 15.09 5.70 -23.96
C GLN A 348 15.37 5.37 -22.50
N MET A 349 15.20 4.10 -22.10
CA MET A 349 15.55 3.67 -20.74
C MET A 349 17.05 3.87 -20.47
N ASN A 350 17.92 3.60 -21.45
CA ASN A 350 19.35 3.86 -21.29
C ASN A 350 19.65 5.35 -21.14
N GLN A 351 19.03 6.20 -21.95
CA GLN A 351 19.16 7.65 -21.88
C GLN A 351 18.72 8.18 -20.51
N PHE A 352 17.57 7.74 -20.01
CA PHE A 352 17.08 8.10 -18.68
C PHE A 352 18.11 7.80 -17.58
N ILE A 353 18.75 6.62 -17.63
CA ILE A 353 19.81 6.26 -16.68
C ILE A 353 21.01 7.22 -16.79
N GLN A 354 21.44 7.55 -18.02
CA GLN A 354 22.55 8.49 -18.20
C GLN A 354 22.23 9.88 -17.62
N ASP A 355 21.00 10.35 -17.82
CA ASP A 355 20.61 11.71 -17.46
C ASP A 355 20.24 11.88 -15.98
N HIS A 356 19.68 10.84 -15.34
CA HIS A 356 19.09 10.95 -14.01
C HIS A 356 19.78 10.10 -12.94
N VAL A 357 20.52 9.04 -13.32
CA VAL A 357 21.22 8.18 -12.34
C VAL A 357 22.71 8.54 -12.26
N PHE A 358 23.35 8.81 -13.39
CA PHE A 358 24.76 9.18 -13.46
C PHE A 358 24.95 10.70 -13.56
N VAL A 359 24.43 11.42 -12.57
CA VAL A 359 24.55 12.89 -12.48
C VAL A 359 25.88 13.31 -11.84
N GLU A 360 26.41 14.46 -12.27
CA GLU A 360 27.59 15.05 -11.62
C GLU A 360 27.25 15.46 -10.19
N ASP A 361 28.05 15.02 -9.22
CA ASP A 361 27.89 15.42 -7.83
C ASP A 361 28.33 16.88 -7.65
N PRO A 362 27.42 17.80 -7.23
CA PRO A 362 27.75 19.21 -7.06
C PRO A 362 28.85 19.47 -6.00
N PHE A 363 29.20 18.48 -5.17
CA PHE A 363 30.20 18.62 -4.11
C PHE A 363 31.63 18.22 -4.50
N VAL A 364 31.86 17.68 -5.70
CA VAL A 364 33.20 17.21 -6.10
C VAL A 364 34.15 18.36 -6.49
N HIS A 365 33.64 19.58 -6.71
CA HIS A 365 34.48 20.73 -7.10
C HIS A 365 35.00 21.60 -5.94
N THR A 366 34.63 21.34 -4.68
CA THR A 366 35.02 22.21 -3.55
C THR A 366 36.36 21.83 -2.89
N PHE A 367 36.99 20.71 -3.28
CA PHE A 367 38.25 20.24 -2.68
C PHE A 367 39.49 20.37 -3.60
N LEU A 368 39.37 21.01 -4.77
CA LEU A 368 40.49 21.22 -5.70
C LEU A 368 40.62 22.67 -6.20
N LYS A 369 40.61 23.64 -5.27
CA LYS A 369 41.18 24.97 -5.54
C LYS A 369 42.05 25.44 -4.39
#